data_AF-A0A7S2TZP7-F1
#
_entry.id   AF-A0A7S2TZP7-F1
#
_cell.length_a   1.000
_cell.length_b   1.000
_cell.length_c   1.000
_cell.angle_alpha   90.00
_cell.angle_beta   90.00
_cell.angle_gamma   90.00
#
_symmetry.space_group_name_H-M   'P 1'
#
loop_
_entity.id
_entity.type
_entity.pdbx_description
1 polymer ?
#
loop_
_entity_poly.entity_id
_entity_poly.type
_entity_poly.pdbx_seq_one_letter_code
_entity_poly.pdbx_strand_id
1 'polypeptide(L)'
;VAEAYIKWKDLKDELVEAKEMWSDSGSDPEMQTYFKEEQDRIAGEISKLEVELKILLLPRDPNDDKDIMLEIRAGTGGDESGIWAGDLLTVYTKYAASQGWNTKVVEASEAEHGGYKTVIVEVIGDRVYSKMKTEAGVHRVQRVPATESQGRVHTSTATVAIMPQVDDVTVKIDPKEIRLQTARSSGAGGQNVNKVETAIDLVHLPTGLRIFCQQERSQLKNKELAFQILRNKLYEMELEKQLSEVAGNRAAQ
;
A
#
# COMPACT_ATOMS: atom_id res chain seq x y z
N VAL A 1 -13.27 -6.79 -17.41
CA VAL A 1 -14.22 -5.68 -17.68
C VAL A 1 -14.78 -5.74 -19.10
N ALA A 2 -13.93 -5.69 -20.14
CA ALA A 2 -14.39 -5.70 -21.54
C ALA A 2 -15.24 -6.92 -21.91
N GLU A 3 -14.81 -8.13 -21.52
CA GLU A 3 -15.57 -9.37 -21.78
C GLU A 3 -16.94 -9.38 -21.08
N ALA A 4 -16.99 -9.00 -19.80
CA ALA A 4 -18.24 -8.90 -19.04
C ALA A 4 -19.20 -7.87 -19.65
N TYR A 5 -18.68 -6.75 -20.17
CA TYR A 5 -19.48 -5.73 -20.86
C TYR A 5 -20.06 -6.25 -22.17
N ILE A 6 -19.26 -6.95 -22.98
CA ILE A 6 -19.72 -7.55 -24.24
C ILE A 6 -20.85 -8.54 -23.95
N LYS A 7 -20.65 -9.46 -23.00
CA LYS A 7 -21.68 -10.44 -22.61
C LYS A 7 -22.96 -9.77 -22.10
N TRP A 8 -22.86 -8.68 -21.34
CA TRP A 8 -24.03 -7.93 -20.87
C TRP A 8 -24.80 -7.29 -22.02
N LYS A 9 -24.08 -6.77 -23.03
CA LYS A 9 -24.68 -6.20 -24.23
C LYS A 9 -25.40 -7.28 -25.05
N ASP A 10 -24.75 -8.42 -25.26
CA ASP A 10 -25.34 -9.54 -26.01
C ASP A 10 -26.62 -10.05 -25.32
N LEU A 11 -26.61 -10.22 -23.99
CA LEU A 11 -27.81 -10.60 -23.24
C LEU A 11 -28.92 -9.54 -23.31
N LYS A 12 -28.57 -8.25 -23.37
CA LYS A 12 -29.54 -7.17 -23.55
C LYS A 12 -30.20 -7.24 -24.93
N ASP A 13 -29.41 -7.51 -25.96
CA ASP A 13 -29.90 -7.67 -27.33
C ASP A 13 -30.77 -8.94 -27.44
N GLU A 14 -30.35 -10.08 -26.86
CA GLU A 14 -31.16 -11.31 -26.76
C GLU A 14 -32.49 -11.08 -26.01
N LEU A 15 -32.51 -10.27 -24.95
CA LEU A 15 -33.74 -9.94 -24.23
C LEU A 15 -34.71 -9.12 -25.08
N VAL A 16 -34.20 -8.24 -25.95
CA VAL A 16 -35.02 -7.48 -26.90
C VAL A 16 -35.62 -8.44 -27.93
N GLU A 17 -34.81 -9.32 -28.52
CA GLU A 17 -35.27 -10.33 -29.48
C GLU A 17 -36.33 -11.27 -28.85
N ALA A 18 -36.13 -11.73 -27.60
CA ALA A 18 -37.09 -12.57 -26.90
C ALA A 18 -38.43 -11.86 -26.62
N LYS A 19 -38.42 -10.53 -26.44
CA LYS A 19 -39.65 -9.71 -26.28
C LYS A 19 -40.38 -9.50 -27.59
N GLU A 20 -39.64 -9.32 -28.68
CA GLU A 20 -40.21 -9.24 -30.04
C GLU A 20 -40.86 -10.57 -30.42
N MET A 21 -40.14 -11.69 -30.22
CA MET A 21 -40.66 -13.05 -30.45
C MET A 21 -41.92 -13.36 -29.60
N TRP A 22 -41.95 -12.92 -28.34
CA TRP A 22 -43.15 -13.05 -27.51
C TRP A 22 -44.33 -12.24 -28.07
N SER A 23 -44.07 -11.04 -28.60
CA SER A 23 -45.10 -10.20 -29.22
C SER A 23 -45.63 -10.78 -30.53
N ASP A 24 -44.74 -11.38 -31.33
CA ASP A 24 -45.08 -12.04 -32.60
C ASP A 24 -45.73 -13.43 -32.43
N SER A 25 -45.61 -14.05 -31.24
CA SER A 25 -46.22 -15.36 -30.92
C SER A 25 -47.76 -15.38 -30.93
N GLY A 26 -48.40 -14.21 -31.07
CA GLY A 26 -49.85 -14.11 -31.19
C GLY A 26 -50.57 -14.55 -29.92
N SER A 27 -51.57 -15.43 -30.03
CA SER A 27 -52.38 -15.93 -28.90
C SER A 27 -52.06 -17.37 -28.49
N ASP A 28 -50.95 -17.95 -28.95
CA ASP A 28 -50.55 -19.31 -28.56
C ASP A 28 -50.04 -19.32 -27.11
N PRO A 29 -50.77 -19.94 -26.16
CA PRO A 29 -50.43 -19.89 -24.74
C PRO A 29 -49.14 -20.64 -24.39
N GLU A 30 -48.79 -21.70 -25.12
CA GLU A 30 -47.58 -22.48 -24.86
C GLU A 30 -46.33 -21.68 -25.27
N MET A 31 -46.36 -21.06 -26.45
CA MET A 31 -45.28 -20.18 -26.91
C MET A 31 -45.11 -18.93 -26.05
N GLN A 32 -46.22 -18.30 -25.64
CA GLN A 32 -46.15 -17.14 -24.73
C GLN A 32 -45.53 -17.50 -23.38
N THR A 33 -45.81 -18.69 -22.85
CA THR A 33 -45.23 -19.15 -21.59
C THR A 33 -43.73 -19.40 -21.76
N TYR A 34 -43.33 -20.08 -22.83
CA TYR A 34 -41.93 -20.35 -23.15
C TYR A 34 -41.08 -19.07 -23.25
N PHE A 35 -41.51 -18.09 -24.05
CA PHE A 35 -40.75 -16.84 -24.21
C PHE A 35 -40.73 -15.99 -22.94
N LYS A 36 -41.76 -16.10 -22.09
CA LYS A 36 -41.77 -15.41 -20.79
C LYS A 36 -40.76 -16.01 -19.82
N GLU A 37 -40.69 -17.34 -19.74
CA GLU A 37 -39.67 -18.04 -18.94
C GLU A 37 -38.25 -17.71 -19.43
N GLU A 38 -38.06 -17.62 -20.75
CA GLU A 38 -36.78 -17.24 -21.34
C GLU A 38 -36.40 -15.78 -21.05
N GLN A 39 -37.36 -14.85 -21.12
CA GLN A 39 -37.15 -13.46 -20.71
C GLN A 39 -36.75 -13.36 -19.24
N ASP A 40 -37.41 -14.12 -18.35
CA ASP A 40 -37.11 -14.12 -16.93
C ASP A 40 -35.71 -14.70 -16.64
N ARG A 41 -35.30 -15.75 -17.39
CA ARG A 41 -33.94 -16.32 -17.34
C ARG A 41 -32.89 -15.27 -17.74
N ILE A 42 -33.05 -14.65 -18.92
CA ILE A 42 -32.11 -13.65 -19.45
C ILE A 42 -32.06 -12.43 -18.53
N ALA A 43 -33.21 -11.94 -18.04
CA ALA A 43 -33.27 -10.82 -17.11
C ALA A 43 -32.54 -11.13 -15.78
N GLY A 44 -32.67 -12.36 -15.28
CA GLY A 44 -31.92 -12.82 -14.11
C GLY A 44 -30.41 -12.85 -14.33
N GLU A 45 -29.95 -13.28 -15.51
CA GLU A 45 -28.53 -13.27 -15.88
C GLU A 45 -27.99 -11.85 -16.05
N ILE A 46 -28.73 -10.96 -16.71
CA ILE A 46 -28.39 -9.53 -16.82
C ILE A 46 -28.23 -8.93 -15.42
N SER A 47 -29.17 -9.19 -14.50
CA SER A 47 -29.10 -8.62 -13.15
C SER A 47 -27.85 -9.09 -12.38
N LYS A 48 -27.48 -10.37 -12.49
CA LYS A 48 -26.24 -10.88 -11.89
C LYS A 48 -25.00 -10.23 -12.52
N LEU A 49 -24.98 -10.11 -13.84
CA LEU A 49 -23.85 -9.56 -14.57
C LEU A 49 -23.70 -8.05 -14.35
N GLU A 50 -24.80 -7.31 -14.15
CA GLU A 50 -24.77 -5.89 -13.77
C GLU A 50 -24.13 -5.67 -12.40
N VAL A 51 -24.38 -6.55 -11.43
CA VAL A 51 -23.71 -6.50 -10.12
C VAL A 51 -22.21 -6.74 -10.27
N GLU A 52 -21.82 -7.74 -11.07
CA GLU A 52 -20.42 -8.04 -11.35
C GLU A 52 -19.72 -6.88 -12.08
N LEU A 53 -20.35 -6.31 -13.10
CA LEU A 53 -19.84 -5.16 -13.84
C LEU A 53 -19.63 -3.94 -12.94
N LYS A 54 -20.55 -3.66 -12.01
CA LYS A 54 -20.39 -2.56 -11.04
C LYS A 54 -19.12 -2.75 -10.20
N ILE A 55 -18.85 -3.97 -9.73
CA ILE A 55 -17.65 -4.29 -8.96
C ILE A 55 -16.39 -4.12 -9.84
N LEU A 56 -16.45 -4.61 -11.07
CA LEU A 56 -15.35 -4.53 -12.04
C LEU A 56 -15.02 -3.10 -12.48
N LEU A 57 -15.99 -2.18 -12.40
CA LEU A 57 -15.81 -0.77 -12.72
C LEU A 57 -15.29 0.06 -11.53
N LEU A 58 -15.21 -0.52 -10.32
CA LEU A 58 -14.61 0.17 -9.19
C LEU A 58 -13.12 0.42 -9.46
N PRO A 59 -12.62 1.65 -9.24
CA PRO A 59 -11.20 1.91 -9.33
C PRO A 59 -10.48 1.07 -8.28
N ARG A 60 -9.46 0.33 -8.72
CA ARG A 60 -8.59 -0.44 -7.83
C ARG A 60 -7.60 0.48 -7.14
N ASP A 61 -7.35 0.24 -5.86
CA ASP A 61 -6.26 0.88 -5.15
C ASP A 61 -4.94 0.26 -5.64
N PRO A 62 -3.92 1.05 -6.01
CA PRO A 62 -2.62 0.50 -6.39
C PRO A 62 -1.97 -0.35 -5.29
N ASN A 63 -2.41 -0.22 -4.03
CA ASN A 63 -1.91 -0.99 -2.91
C ASN A 63 -2.75 -2.24 -2.57
N ASP A 64 -3.88 -2.49 -3.25
CA ASP A 64 -4.83 -3.55 -2.87
C ASP A 64 -4.18 -4.95 -2.78
N ASP A 65 -3.20 -5.22 -3.63
CA ASP A 65 -2.50 -6.51 -3.70
C ASP A 65 -1.28 -6.58 -2.75
N LYS A 66 -0.97 -5.52 -1.98
CA LYS A 66 0.21 -5.47 -1.11
C LYS A 66 -0.01 -6.13 0.25
N ASP A 67 1.09 -6.64 0.79
CA ASP A 67 1.25 -7.00 2.20
C ASP A 67 1.20 -5.75 3.08
N ILE A 68 1.02 -5.93 4.39
CA ILE A 68 0.88 -4.81 5.32
C ILE A 68 1.79 -4.91 6.54
N MET A 69 2.04 -3.74 7.12
CA MET A 69 2.47 -3.55 8.50
C MET A 69 1.27 -3.07 9.32
N LEU A 70 0.81 -3.93 10.22
CA LEU A 70 -0.25 -3.67 11.19
C LEU A 70 0.38 -3.12 12.47
N GLU A 71 0.14 -1.85 12.79
CA GLU A 71 0.54 -1.25 14.06
C GLU A 71 -0.69 -1.09 14.97
N ILE A 72 -0.63 -1.66 16.17
CA ILE A 72 -1.67 -1.50 17.19
C ILE A 72 -1.05 -0.78 18.38
N ARG A 73 -1.70 0.28 18.85
CA ARG A 73 -1.20 1.11 19.95
C ARG A 73 -2.29 1.35 20.98
N ALA A 74 -1.92 1.22 22.25
CA ALA A 74 -2.79 1.53 23.37
C ALA A 74 -3.14 3.03 23.38
N GLY A 75 -4.44 3.33 23.52
CA GLY A 75 -4.97 4.68 23.54
C GLY A 75 -5.27 5.19 24.95
N THR A 76 -6.48 5.71 25.15
CA THR A 76 -6.93 6.18 26.47
C THR A 76 -7.54 5.01 27.24
N GLY A 77 -7.31 4.94 28.55
CA GLY A 77 -7.85 3.86 29.39
C GLY A 77 -6.83 3.19 30.31
N GLY A 78 -5.59 3.71 30.38
CA GLY A 78 -4.54 3.17 31.25
C GLY A 78 -4.19 1.72 30.88
N ASP A 79 -3.98 0.87 31.89
CA ASP A 79 -3.63 -0.53 31.69
C ASP A 79 -4.60 -1.32 30.81
N GLU A 80 -5.90 -1.01 30.91
CA GLU A 80 -6.94 -1.66 30.12
C GLU A 80 -6.77 -1.43 28.61
N SER A 81 -6.21 -0.28 28.22
CA SER A 81 -5.92 0.00 26.81
C SER A 81 -4.78 -0.88 26.26
N GLY A 82 -3.84 -1.29 27.11
CA GLY A 82 -2.78 -2.24 26.75
C GLY A 82 -3.34 -3.65 26.55
N ILE A 83 -4.20 -4.10 27.44
CA ILE A 83 -4.91 -5.39 27.33
C ILE A 83 -5.76 -5.39 26.06
N TRP A 84 -6.50 -4.31 25.79
CA TRP A 84 -7.31 -4.18 24.58
C TRP A 84 -6.47 -4.24 23.29
N ALA A 85 -5.28 -3.63 23.26
CA ALA A 85 -4.37 -3.77 22.13
C ALA A 85 -3.91 -5.23 21.92
N GLY A 86 -3.71 -6.00 23.00
CA GLY A 86 -3.42 -7.44 22.93
C GLY A 86 -4.61 -8.28 22.45
N ASP A 87 -5.83 -7.90 22.83
CA ASP A 87 -7.06 -8.54 22.34
C ASP A 87 -7.22 -8.31 20.84
N LEU A 88 -7.01 -7.07 20.37
CA LEU A 88 -7.02 -6.73 18.93
C LEU A 88 -5.96 -7.51 18.16
N LEU A 89 -4.74 -7.61 18.67
CA LEU A 89 -3.70 -8.44 18.07
C LEU A 89 -4.17 -9.89 17.92
N THR A 90 -4.82 -10.44 18.93
CA THR A 90 -5.35 -11.80 18.91
C THR A 90 -6.45 -11.96 17.87
N VAL A 91 -7.36 -10.98 17.76
CA VAL A 91 -8.41 -10.95 16.73
C VAL A 91 -7.81 -10.95 15.34
N TYR A 92 -6.87 -10.03 15.05
CA TYR A 92 -6.27 -9.92 13.73
C TYR A 92 -5.38 -11.11 13.37
N THR A 93 -4.65 -11.67 14.33
CA THR A 93 -3.84 -12.88 14.10
C THR A 93 -4.72 -14.09 13.76
N LYS A 94 -5.86 -14.25 14.45
CA LYS A 94 -6.83 -15.31 14.12
C LYS A 94 -7.50 -15.07 12.77
N TYR A 95 -7.84 -13.82 12.46
CA TYR A 95 -8.40 -13.46 11.16
C TYR A 95 -7.40 -13.78 10.04
N ALA A 96 -6.15 -13.37 10.18
CA ALA A 96 -5.08 -13.68 9.22
C ALA A 96 -4.93 -15.20 9.00
N ALA A 97 -4.90 -15.99 10.08
CA ALA A 97 -4.88 -17.45 9.98
C ALA A 97 -6.08 -18.02 9.22
N SER A 98 -7.28 -17.47 9.42
CA SER A 98 -8.50 -17.88 8.69
C SER A 98 -8.46 -17.56 7.20
N GLN A 99 -7.70 -16.54 6.81
CA GLN A 99 -7.47 -16.15 5.42
C GLN A 99 -6.27 -16.89 4.79
N GLY A 100 -5.54 -17.71 5.58
CA GLY A 100 -4.32 -18.38 5.14
C GLY A 100 -3.10 -17.44 5.04
N TRP A 101 -3.15 -16.28 5.68
CA TRP A 101 -2.06 -15.32 5.73
C TRP A 101 -1.06 -15.67 6.82
N ASN A 102 0.20 -15.29 6.60
CA ASN A 102 1.26 -15.45 7.59
C ASN A 102 1.44 -14.16 8.38
N THR A 103 1.59 -14.26 9.70
CA THR A 103 1.83 -13.11 10.56
C THR A 103 3.17 -13.24 11.28
N LYS A 104 3.90 -12.14 11.38
CA LYS A 104 5.18 -12.08 12.09
C LYS A 104 5.26 -10.81 12.90
N VAL A 105 5.48 -10.94 14.21
CA VAL A 105 5.73 -9.78 15.08
C VAL A 105 7.10 -9.21 14.73
N VAL A 106 7.13 -7.92 14.38
CA VAL A 106 8.35 -7.19 14.04
C VAL A 106 8.87 -6.43 15.26
N GLU A 107 7.97 -5.78 15.99
CA GLU A 107 8.29 -5.03 17.19
C GLU A 107 7.14 -5.13 18.18
N ALA A 108 7.45 -5.23 19.48
CA ALA A 108 6.46 -5.23 20.54
C ALA A 108 7.00 -4.52 21.77
N SER A 109 6.19 -3.61 22.31
CA SER A 109 6.37 -2.97 23.61
C SER A 109 5.21 -3.42 24.51
N GLU A 110 5.52 -4.24 25.50
CA GLU A 110 4.53 -4.73 26.46
C GLU A 110 4.03 -3.61 27.38
N ALA A 111 2.81 -3.76 27.89
CA ALA A 111 2.25 -2.88 28.92
C ALA A 111 2.44 -3.50 30.31
N GLU A 112 2.44 -2.66 31.36
CA GLU A 112 2.78 -3.06 32.73
C GLU A 112 1.87 -4.17 33.30
N HIS A 113 0.57 -4.12 32.99
CA HIS A 113 -0.44 -5.04 33.51
C HIS A 113 -1.00 -5.98 32.42
N GLY A 114 -0.22 -6.22 31.36
CA GLY A 114 -0.55 -7.16 30.29
C GLY A 114 -1.00 -6.50 28.98
N GLY A 115 -0.88 -7.26 27.89
CA GLY A 115 -1.07 -6.76 26.54
C GLY A 115 0.10 -5.88 26.08
N TYR A 116 -0.18 -4.89 25.23
CA TYR A 116 0.87 -4.11 24.56
C TYR A 116 0.60 -2.62 24.60
N LYS A 117 1.63 -1.82 24.89
CA LYS A 117 1.62 -0.38 24.64
C LYS A 117 1.67 -0.11 23.13
N THR A 118 2.49 -0.86 22.40
CA THR A 118 2.58 -0.81 20.94
C THR A 118 3.02 -2.17 20.43
N VAL A 119 2.41 -2.66 19.35
CA VAL A 119 2.83 -3.88 18.66
C VAL A 119 2.74 -3.67 17.16
N ILE A 120 3.77 -4.10 16.44
CA ILE A 120 3.88 -4.02 14.99
C ILE A 120 4.01 -5.43 14.44
N VAL A 121 3.12 -5.77 13.52
CA VAL A 121 3.02 -7.09 12.91
C VAL A 121 3.06 -6.98 11.40
N GLU A 122 3.97 -7.72 10.80
CA GLU A 122 3.99 -7.96 9.37
C GLU A 122 2.96 -9.03 9.02
N VAL A 123 2.08 -8.74 8.06
CA VAL A 123 1.06 -9.67 7.57
C VAL A 123 1.24 -9.87 6.08
N ILE A 124 1.56 -11.10 5.69
CA ILE A 124 1.92 -11.51 4.33
C ILE A 124 0.85 -12.44 3.77
N GLY A 125 0.35 -12.15 2.57
CA GLY A 125 -0.62 -13.02 1.90
C GLY A 125 -1.33 -12.39 0.70
N ASP A 126 -2.37 -13.06 0.22
CA ASP A 126 -3.13 -12.57 -0.94
C ASP A 126 -4.02 -11.38 -0.55
N ARG A 127 -3.75 -10.22 -1.16
CA ARG A 127 -4.57 -8.99 -1.09
C ARG A 127 -4.84 -8.48 0.32
N VAL A 128 -3.82 -8.52 1.18
CA VAL A 128 -3.95 -8.20 2.60
C VAL A 128 -4.45 -6.76 2.80
N TYR A 129 -3.83 -5.78 2.13
CA TYR A 129 -4.21 -4.38 2.26
C TYR A 129 -5.66 -4.12 1.86
N SER A 130 -6.13 -4.69 0.74
CA SER A 130 -7.50 -4.46 0.26
C SER A 130 -8.58 -4.81 1.28
N LYS A 131 -8.35 -5.87 2.08
CA LYS A 131 -9.29 -6.36 3.09
C LYS A 131 -9.12 -5.66 4.43
N MET A 132 -7.91 -5.22 4.77
CA MET A 132 -7.58 -4.65 6.08
C MET A 132 -7.63 -3.12 6.10
N LYS A 133 -7.62 -2.42 4.95
CA LYS A 133 -7.56 -0.95 4.90
C LYS A 133 -8.68 -0.23 5.65
N THR A 134 -9.84 -0.87 5.83
CA THR A 134 -10.98 -0.33 6.58
C THR A 134 -10.86 -0.48 8.09
N GLU A 135 -9.88 -1.25 8.57
CA GLU A 135 -9.63 -1.47 10.00
C GLU A 135 -8.81 -0.33 10.64
N ALA A 136 -8.26 0.57 9.82
CA ALA A 136 -7.50 1.71 10.31
C ALA A 136 -8.38 2.68 11.09
N GLY A 137 -7.90 3.13 12.25
CA GLY A 137 -8.55 4.12 13.11
C GLY A 137 -8.62 3.71 14.58
N VAL A 138 -9.53 4.35 15.31
CA VAL A 138 -9.68 4.16 16.77
C VAL A 138 -10.75 3.10 17.07
N HIS A 139 -10.34 2.07 17.80
CA HIS A 139 -11.19 0.98 18.29
C HIS A 139 -11.51 1.18 19.76
N ARG A 140 -12.81 1.17 20.09
CA ARG A 140 -13.31 1.41 21.45
C ARG A 140 -13.79 0.11 22.10
N VAL A 141 -13.44 -0.08 23.37
CA VAL A 141 -13.97 -1.16 24.21
C VAL A 141 -14.68 -0.59 25.44
N GLN A 142 -15.79 -1.21 25.82
CA GLN A 142 -16.53 -0.90 27.05
C GLN A 142 -16.76 -2.19 27.82
N ARG A 143 -16.05 -2.37 28.93
CA ARG A 143 -16.18 -3.53 29.82
C ARG A 143 -15.74 -3.18 31.23
N VAL A 144 -15.96 -4.10 32.17
CA VAL A 144 -15.31 -4.05 33.48
C VAL A 144 -13.85 -4.47 33.29
N PRO A 145 -12.86 -3.59 33.51
CA PRO A 145 -11.45 -3.93 33.33
C PRO A 145 -11.02 -5.06 34.25
N ALA A 146 -10.04 -5.86 33.79
CA ALA A 146 -9.43 -6.87 34.65
C ALA A 146 -8.70 -6.27 35.86
N THR A 147 -8.28 -5.01 35.75
CA THR A 147 -7.58 -4.24 36.79
C THR A 147 -8.53 -3.50 37.74
N GLU A 148 -9.86 -3.55 37.52
CA GLU A 148 -10.86 -2.82 38.32
C GLU A 148 -11.50 -3.71 39.39
N SER A 149 -11.55 -3.24 40.63
CA SER A 149 -12.03 -4.02 41.78
C SER A 149 -13.51 -3.78 42.13
N GLN A 150 -14.09 -2.64 41.72
CA GLN A 150 -15.47 -2.25 42.07
C GLN A 150 -16.53 -2.69 41.05
N GLY A 151 -16.14 -3.39 39.99
CA GLY A 151 -17.07 -3.86 38.95
C GLY A 151 -17.64 -2.75 38.06
N ARG A 152 -17.00 -1.58 38.01
CA ARG A 152 -17.45 -0.45 37.18
C ARG A 152 -17.03 -0.66 35.73
N VAL A 153 -17.92 -0.30 34.80
CA VAL A 153 -17.64 -0.34 33.37
C VAL A 153 -16.80 0.88 33.01
N HIS A 154 -15.62 0.64 32.42
CA HIS A 154 -14.76 1.69 31.87
C HIS A 154 -14.82 1.68 30.35
N THR A 155 -14.48 2.82 29.75
CA THR A 155 -14.31 2.96 28.31
C THR A 155 -12.84 3.17 28.02
N SER A 156 -12.27 2.30 27.20
CA SER A 156 -10.87 2.36 26.76
C SER A 156 -10.79 2.34 25.23
N THR A 157 -9.66 2.80 24.68
CA THR A 157 -9.42 2.85 23.24
C THR A 157 -8.05 2.29 22.88
N ALA A 158 -7.92 1.81 21.64
CA ALA A 158 -6.65 1.51 20.99
C ALA A 158 -6.73 1.98 19.53
N THR A 159 -5.60 2.37 18.96
CA THR A 159 -5.48 2.78 17.56
C THR A 159 -4.90 1.63 16.75
N VAL A 160 -5.46 1.37 15.58
CA VAL A 160 -4.96 0.43 14.59
C VAL A 160 -4.55 1.23 13.36
N ALA A 161 -3.30 1.08 12.93
CA ALA A 161 -2.80 1.66 11.69
C ALA A 161 -2.41 0.54 10.72
N ILE A 162 -2.79 0.71 9.46
CA ILE A 162 -2.59 -0.26 8.38
C ILE A 162 -1.75 0.41 7.30
N MET A 163 -0.48 0.00 7.21
CA MET A 163 0.47 0.56 6.25
C MET A 163 0.78 -0.51 5.19
N PRO A 164 0.57 -0.24 3.89
CA PRO A 164 1.00 -1.16 2.86
C PRO A 164 2.54 -1.23 2.85
N GLN A 165 3.11 -2.40 2.55
CA GLN A 165 4.54 -2.51 2.38
C GLN A 165 5.02 -1.65 1.20
N VAL A 166 6.12 -0.93 1.43
CA VAL A 166 6.76 -0.09 0.42
C VAL A 166 7.95 -0.86 -0.11
N ASP A 167 8.15 -0.83 -1.43
CA ASP A 167 9.30 -1.46 -2.05
C ASP A 167 10.60 -0.76 -1.64
N ASP A 168 11.68 -1.54 -1.55
CA ASP A 168 13.01 -1.00 -1.25
C ASP A 168 13.41 0.09 -2.24
N VAL A 169 13.93 1.20 -1.71
CA VAL A 169 14.41 2.35 -2.48
C VAL A 169 15.58 1.91 -3.37
N THR A 170 15.30 1.68 -4.65
CA THR A 170 16.33 1.37 -5.64
C THR A 170 16.63 2.62 -6.47
N VAL A 171 17.75 3.28 -6.18
CA VAL A 171 18.20 4.45 -6.95
C VAL A 171 18.82 4.01 -8.28
N LYS A 172 18.06 4.19 -9.37
CA LYS A 172 18.61 4.10 -10.74
C LYS A 172 19.08 5.48 -11.18
N ILE A 173 20.32 5.56 -11.64
CA ILE A 173 20.94 6.79 -12.12
C ILE A 173 21.09 6.67 -13.63
N ASP A 174 20.36 7.48 -14.41
CA ASP A 174 20.55 7.54 -15.87
C ASP A 174 21.79 8.41 -16.18
N PRO A 175 22.78 7.90 -16.93
CA PRO A 175 23.93 8.69 -17.37
C PRO A 175 23.57 9.98 -18.12
N LYS A 176 22.41 10.05 -18.78
CA LYS A 176 21.94 11.25 -19.51
C LYS A 176 21.54 12.40 -18.60
N GLU A 177 21.18 12.11 -17.35
CA GLU A 177 20.74 13.10 -16.35
C GLU A 177 21.92 13.72 -15.61
N ILE A 178 23.13 13.30 -15.93
CA ILE A 178 24.36 13.76 -15.28
C ILE A 178 25.15 14.63 -16.22
N ARG A 179 25.43 15.85 -15.76
CA ARG A 179 26.44 16.71 -16.36
C ARG A 179 27.75 16.53 -15.61
N LEU A 180 28.75 16.00 -16.31
CA LEU A 180 30.07 15.73 -15.75
C LEU A 180 31.07 16.69 -16.38
N GLN A 181 31.74 17.48 -15.55
CA GLN A 181 32.82 18.39 -15.96
C GLN A 181 34.12 18.01 -15.25
N THR A 182 35.23 18.11 -15.96
CA THR A 182 36.56 17.99 -15.37
C THR A 182 37.04 19.36 -14.94
N ALA A 183 37.75 19.40 -13.81
CA ALA A 183 38.33 20.61 -13.28
C ALA A 183 39.74 20.34 -12.76
N ARG A 184 40.52 21.40 -12.60
CA ARG A 184 41.81 21.33 -11.91
C ARG A 184 41.56 21.24 -10.41
N SER A 185 42.26 20.32 -9.75
CA SER A 185 42.19 20.19 -8.29
C SER A 185 42.75 21.45 -7.62
N SER A 186 42.11 21.90 -6.54
CA SER A 186 42.57 23.05 -5.74
C SER A 186 43.35 22.55 -4.51
N GLY A 187 44.56 23.09 -4.29
CA GLY A 187 45.36 22.76 -3.10
C GLY A 187 46.87 22.96 -3.27
N ALA A 188 47.61 22.78 -2.17
CA ALA A 188 49.07 22.84 -2.12
C ALA A 188 49.71 21.60 -2.77
N GLY A 189 49.59 21.50 -4.10
CA GLY A 189 50.12 20.40 -4.90
C GLY A 189 51.30 20.81 -5.77
N GLY A 190 52.18 19.86 -6.08
CA GLY A 190 53.30 20.05 -7.01
C GLY A 190 52.85 20.30 -8.46
N GLN A 191 53.79 20.35 -9.41
CA GLN A 191 53.54 20.69 -10.83
C GLN A 191 52.40 19.91 -11.50
N ASN A 192 52.11 18.68 -11.04
CA ASN A 192 51.05 17.83 -11.58
C ASN A 192 49.64 18.40 -11.32
N VAL A 193 49.41 19.00 -10.14
CA VAL A 193 48.11 19.59 -9.74
C VAL A 193 47.77 20.82 -10.59
N ASN A 194 48.79 21.56 -11.06
CA ASN A 194 48.60 22.75 -11.89
C ASN A 194 48.35 22.43 -13.37
N LYS A 195 48.71 21.22 -13.83
CA LYS A 195 48.68 20.83 -15.25
C LYS A 195 47.57 19.83 -15.60
N VAL A 196 47.16 18.97 -14.68
CA VAL A 196 46.23 17.86 -14.97
C VAL A 196 44.87 18.09 -14.32
N GLU A 197 43.81 17.91 -15.10
CA GLU A 197 42.41 18.02 -14.64
C GLU A 197 41.95 16.72 -13.96
N THR A 198 42.40 16.51 -12.73
CA THR A 198 42.06 15.33 -11.94
C THR A 198 40.76 15.44 -11.16
N ALA A 199 40.21 16.65 -10.95
CA ALA A 199 38.98 16.84 -10.21
C ALA A 199 37.75 16.64 -11.09
N ILE A 200 36.66 16.17 -10.48
CA ILE A 200 35.38 15.92 -11.14
C ILE A 200 34.32 16.78 -10.48
N ASP A 201 33.58 17.52 -11.31
CA ASP A 201 32.39 18.26 -10.94
C ASP A 201 31.18 17.59 -11.59
N LEU A 202 30.39 16.91 -10.78
CA LEU A 202 29.21 16.17 -11.18
C LEU A 202 27.97 16.97 -10.78
N VAL A 203 27.08 17.22 -11.73
CA VAL A 203 25.76 17.82 -11.48
C VAL A 203 24.67 16.84 -11.93
N HIS A 204 23.79 16.48 -11.01
CA HIS A 204 22.56 15.76 -11.32
C HIS A 204 21.47 16.75 -11.70
N LEU A 205 21.06 16.75 -12.97
CA LEU A 205 20.15 17.75 -13.54
C LEU A 205 18.77 17.74 -12.87
N PRO A 206 18.13 16.57 -12.61
CA PRO A 206 16.78 16.54 -12.02
C PRO A 206 16.70 17.10 -10.59
N THR A 207 17.70 16.80 -9.75
CA THR A 207 17.69 17.22 -8.33
C THR A 207 18.50 18.48 -8.07
N GLY A 208 19.28 18.96 -9.05
CA GLY A 208 20.18 20.09 -8.89
C GLY A 208 21.39 19.82 -8.00
N LEU A 209 21.61 18.56 -7.57
CA LEU A 209 22.74 18.20 -6.71
C LEU A 209 24.06 18.35 -7.46
N ARG A 210 24.96 19.17 -6.91
CA ARG A 210 26.34 19.33 -7.38
C ARG A 210 27.30 18.66 -6.40
N ILE A 211 28.18 17.82 -6.92
CA ILE A 211 29.17 17.04 -6.18
C ILE A 211 30.53 17.29 -6.81
N PHE A 212 31.43 17.85 -6.02
CA PHE A 212 32.81 18.12 -6.43
C PHE A 212 33.76 17.17 -5.71
N CYS A 213 34.53 16.38 -6.47
CA CYS A 213 35.45 15.38 -5.95
C CYS A 213 36.88 15.62 -6.43
N GLN A 214 37.81 15.77 -5.48
CA GLN A 214 39.24 15.99 -5.74
C GLN A 214 40.16 15.22 -4.78
N GLN A 215 39.64 14.19 -4.10
CA GLN A 215 40.35 13.49 -3.03
C GLN A 215 41.48 12.58 -3.57
N GLU A 216 41.26 11.98 -4.72
CA GLU A 216 42.19 11.03 -5.33
C GLU A 216 43.09 11.70 -6.39
N ARG A 217 44.27 11.12 -6.63
CA ARG A 217 45.19 11.59 -7.67
C ARG A 217 44.76 11.20 -9.09
N SER A 218 43.78 10.30 -9.23
CA SER A 218 43.29 9.80 -10.51
C SER A 218 41.88 10.32 -10.79
N GLN A 219 41.67 10.81 -12.02
CA GLN A 219 40.37 11.27 -12.50
C GLN A 219 39.30 10.16 -12.44
N LEU A 220 39.65 8.92 -12.80
CA LEU A 220 38.71 7.79 -12.80
C LEU A 220 38.22 7.48 -11.37
N LYS A 221 39.13 7.50 -10.40
CA LYS A 221 38.79 7.28 -8.99
C LYS A 221 37.92 8.40 -8.42
N ASN A 222 38.24 9.67 -8.76
CA ASN A 222 37.39 10.80 -8.39
C ASN A 222 36.00 10.72 -9.03
N LYS A 223 35.90 10.21 -10.26
CA LYS A 223 34.62 9.96 -10.92
C LYS A 223 33.82 8.89 -10.18
N GLU A 224 34.40 7.72 -9.92
CA GLU A 224 33.74 6.64 -9.17
C GLU A 224 33.24 7.12 -7.80
N LEU A 225 34.06 7.87 -7.08
CA LEU A 225 33.70 8.45 -5.79
C LEU A 225 32.54 9.46 -5.92
N ALA A 226 32.56 10.33 -6.93
CA ALA A 226 31.46 11.27 -7.18
C ALA A 226 30.13 10.54 -7.44
N PHE A 227 30.16 9.44 -8.19
CA PHE A 227 28.98 8.59 -8.42
C PHE A 227 28.52 7.85 -7.16
N GLN A 228 29.43 7.39 -6.31
CA GLN A 228 29.08 6.78 -5.02
C GLN A 228 28.40 7.79 -4.09
N ILE A 229 28.96 8.99 -3.97
CA ILE A 229 28.37 10.07 -3.17
C ILE A 229 27.00 10.47 -3.73
N LEU A 230 26.87 10.54 -5.06
CA LEU A 230 25.58 10.82 -5.71
C LEU A 230 24.53 9.77 -5.35
N ARG A 231 24.89 8.48 -5.46
CA ARG A 231 23.99 7.38 -5.15
C ARG A 231 23.52 7.44 -3.69
N ASN A 232 24.43 7.68 -2.76
CA ASN A 232 24.10 7.80 -1.35
C ASN A 232 23.17 8.99 -1.07
N LYS A 233 23.46 10.16 -1.64
CA LYS A 233 22.60 11.36 -1.47
C LYS A 233 21.21 11.19 -2.07
N LEU A 234 21.11 10.58 -3.25
CA LEU A 234 19.83 10.29 -3.89
C LEU A 234 19.04 9.26 -3.07
N TYR A 235 19.72 8.25 -2.52
CA TYR A 235 19.11 7.25 -1.66
C TYR A 235 18.57 7.88 -0.37
N GLU A 236 19.36 8.73 0.29
CA GLU A 236 18.95 9.45 1.50
C GLU A 236 17.71 10.32 1.25
N MET A 237 17.67 11.09 0.15
CA MET A 237 16.49 11.91 -0.18
C MET A 237 15.24 11.08 -0.44
N GLU A 238 15.34 9.98 -1.21
CA GLU A 238 14.18 9.15 -1.51
C GLU A 238 13.70 8.40 -0.26
N LEU A 239 14.63 7.96 0.60
CA LEU A 239 14.30 7.38 1.90
C LEU A 239 13.59 8.40 2.81
N GLU A 240 14.11 9.63 2.91
CA GLU A 240 13.50 10.69 3.70
C GLU A 240 12.08 11.02 3.20
N LYS A 241 11.91 11.09 1.88
CA LYS A 241 10.61 11.29 1.24
C LYS A 241 9.64 10.15 1.59
N GLN A 242 10.05 8.89 1.43
CA GLN A 242 9.21 7.74 1.80
C GLN A 242 8.84 7.75 3.29
N LEU A 243 9.80 8.02 4.17
CA LEU A 243 9.53 8.11 5.61
C LEU A 243 8.52 9.23 5.93
N SER A 244 8.63 10.37 5.26
CA SER A 244 7.69 11.47 5.42
C SER A 244 6.27 11.12 4.94
N GLU A 245 6.16 10.39 3.82
CA GLU A 245 4.87 9.92 3.29
C GLU A 245 4.24 8.89 4.24
N VAL A 246 5.02 7.92 4.73
CA VAL A 246 4.54 6.91 5.70
C VAL A 246 4.09 7.56 7.01
N ALA A 247 4.87 8.52 7.52
CA ALA A 247 4.50 9.26 8.74
C ALA A 247 3.23 10.10 8.53
N GLY A 248 3.09 10.76 7.38
CA GLY A 248 1.89 11.50 7.01
C GLY A 248 0.66 10.60 6.91
N ASN A 249 0.79 9.45 6.25
CA ASN A 249 -0.29 8.47 6.13
C ASN A 249 -0.71 7.91 7.49
N ARG A 250 0.25 7.63 8.38
CA ARG A 250 -0.05 7.18 9.75
C ARG A 250 -0.79 8.25 10.55
N ALA A 251 -0.42 9.52 10.41
CA ALA A 251 -1.08 10.61 11.13
C ALA A 251 -2.50 10.91 10.60
N ALA A 252 -2.80 10.51 9.37
CA ALA A 252 -4.13 10.67 8.76
C ALA A 252 -5.12 9.55 9.16
N GLN A 253 -4.63 8.43 9.68
CA GLN A 253 -5.42 7.29 10.17
C GLN A 253 -5.81 7.47 11.64
#